data_AF-A0A3T0RRR3-F1
#
_entry.id   AF-A0A3T0RRR3-F1
#
_cell.length_a   1.000
_cell.length_b   1.000
_cell.length_c   1.000
_cell.angle_alpha   90.00
_cell.angle_beta   90.00
_cell.angle_gamma   90.00
#
_symmetry.space_group_name_H-M   'P 1'
#
loop_
_entity.id
_entity.type
_entity.pdbx_description
1 polymer ?
#
loop_
_entity_poly.entity_id
_entity_poly.type
_entity_poly.pdbx_seq_one_letter_code
_entity_poly.pdbx_strand_id
1 'polypeptide(L)'
;MSFKQVLPAVYQNFLDRKILNLDISETKATCDNCLRARDKRFPYTYEANLKCCTFVPFIPNFAVGGILKQKLDGHKVIEQMITDRRFALPLGIFPDFDYQYRFNHKKQKDFGNREDLLCHYYDQEKNRCSIWEFRGVVCTTFFCRSDYGKSGQNLWTEMKDYLSYVEMCLAEDCLVMKDFSPRDISDQLVFLNKKDFTKTEKTLKSLTAAELKPFWNGYKDPIEFYLSCYELVQKQNRTTFKEIIGEQGLNLEKRVLQGYACLSK
;
A
#
# COMPACT_ATOMS: atom_id res chain seq x y z
N MET A 1 1.67 -5.03 -18.47
CA MET A 1 0.84 -4.65 -17.32
C MET A 1 0.35 -3.22 -17.54
N SER A 2 -0.94 -3.05 -17.82
CA SER A 2 -1.50 -1.71 -18.09
C SER A 2 -1.91 -0.99 -16.80
N PHE A 3 -1.94 0.33 -16.83
CA PHE A 3 -2.35 1.14 -15.68
C PHE A 3 -3.74 0.77 -15.15
N LYS A 4 -4.70 0.52 -16.04
CA LYS A 4 -6.06 0.09 -15.68
C LYS A 4 -6.11 -1.25 -14.92
N GLN A 5 -5.15 -2.14 -15.17
CA GLN A 5 -5.09 -3.46 -14.52
C GLN A 5 -4.47 -3.42 -13.11
N VAL A 6 -3.79 -2.32 -12.76
CA VAL A 6 -3.07 -2.23 -11.48
C VAL A 6 -3.81 -1.45 -10.41
N LEU A 7 -4.82 -0.65 -10.78
CA LEU A 7 -5.65 0.09 -9.83
C LEU A 7 -6.82 -0.76 -9.33
N PRO A 8 -7.11 -0.73 -8.01
CA PRO A 8 -8.35 -1.25 -7.45
C PRO A 8 -9.60 -0.68 -8.14
N ALA A 9 -10.63 -1.51 -8.32
CA ALA A 9 -11.88 -1.08 -8.97
C ALA A 9 -12.60 0.02 -8.18
N VAL A 10 -12.40 0.09 -6.86
CA VAL A 10 -13.02 1.11 -5.99
C VAL A 10 -12.66 2.55 -6.40
N TYR A 11 -11.52 2.75 -7.06
CA TYR A 11 -11.07 4.07 -7.49
C TYR A 11 -11.82 4.62 -8.73
N GLN A 12 -12.56 3.77 -9.44
CA GLN A 12 -13.19 4.15 -10.72
C GLN A 12 -14.25 5.24 -10.59
N ASN A 13 -14.90 5.36 -9.43
CA ASN A 13 -16.02 6.27 -9.23
C ASN A 13 -15.60 7.73 -8.96
N PHE A 14 -14.35 7.95 -8.54
CA PHE A 14 -13.94 9.24 -8.01
C PHE A 14 -12.59 9.76 -8.50
N LEU A 15 -11.70 8.92 -9.03
CA LEU A 15 -10.50 9.41 -9.69
C LEU A 15 -10.85 10.15 -10.98
N ASP A 16 -9.99 11.07 -11.39
CA ASP A 16 -10.18 11.81 -12.63
C ASP A 16 -10.22 10.87 -13.83
N ARG A 17 -11.16 11.10 -14.76
CA ARG A 17 -11.27 10.28 -15.98
C ARG A 17 -10.00 10.33 -16.83
N LYS A 18 -9.24 11.42 -16.81
CA LYS A 18 -7.96 11.51 -17.52
C LYS A 18 -6.91 10.59 -16.89
N ILE A 19 -6.89 10.47 -15.56
CA ILE A 19 -6.04 9.53 -14.83
C ILE A 19 -6.48 8.08 -15.15
N LEU A 20 -7.76 7.77 -15.01
CA LEU A 20 -8.28 6.42 -15.27
C LEU A 20 -8.05 5.94 -16.71
N ASN A 21 -7.91 6.87 -17.67
CA ASN A 21 -7.69 6.58 -19.08
C ASN A 21 -6.25 6.79 -19.55
N LEU A 22 -5.28 6.92 -18.63
CA LEU A 22 -3.87 6.93 -19.03
C LEU A 22 -3.51 5.62 -19.75
N ASP A 23 -2.92 5.76 -20.94
CA ASP A 23 -2.46 4.64 -21.75
C ASP A 23 -0.97 4.42 -21.51
N ILE A 24 -0.68 3.81 -20.36
CA ILE A 24 0.67 3.47 -19.93
C ILE A 24 0.70 1.97 -19.69
N SER A 25 1.68 1.30 -20.27
CA SER A 25 1.91 -0.12 -20.04
C SER A 25 3.38 -0.41 -19.82
N GLU A 26 3.64 -1.28 -18.84
CA GLU A 26 4.97 -1.75 -18.50
C GLU A 26 5.06 -3.25 -18.78
N THR A 27 6.07 -3.64 -19.53
CA THR A 27 6.33 -4.99 -20.04
C THR A 27 7.72 -5.48 -19.65
N LYS A 28 8.70 -4.57 -19.51
CA LYS A 28 10.08 -4.91 -19.13
C LYS A 28 10.20 -5.44 -17.70
N ALA A 29 9.53 -4.80 -16.76
CA ALA A 29 9.67 -5.02 -15.32
C ALA A 29 8.32 -5.33 -14.66
N THR A 30 7.73 -6.48 -14.98
CA THR A 30 6.48 -6.96 -14.34
C THR A 30 6.78 -7.91 -13.19
N CYS A 31 5.79 -8.16 -12.31
CA CYS A 31 5.94 -9.12 -11.22
C CYS A 31 6.08 -10.57 -11.72
N ASP A 32 5.43 -10.93 -12.83
CA ASP A 32 5.53 -12.24 -13.45
C ASP A 32 6.88 -12.44 -14.16
N ASN A 33 7.52 -11.35 -14.60
CA ASN A 33 8.79 -11.37 -15.30
C ASN A 33 9.80 -10.40 -14.67
N CYS A 34 10.15 -10.68 -13.40
CA CYS A 34 10.93 -9.78 -12.55
C CYS A 34 12.30 -9.45 -13.18
N LEU A 35 12.43 -8.24 -13.73
CA LEU A 35 13.68 -7.80 -14.36
C LEU A 35 14.86 -7.76 -13.38
N ARG A 36 14.62 -7.37 -12.12
CA ARG A 36 15.67 -7.33 -11.08
C ARG A 36 16.25 -8.70 -10.73
N ALA A 37 15.52 -9.79 -10.96
CA ALA A 37 16.02 -11.14 -10.70
C ALA A 37 16.89 -11.69 -11.84
N ARG A 38 16.71 -11.19 -13.07
CA ARG A 38 17.33 -11.76 -14.28
C ARG A 38 18.42 -10.90 -14.92
N ASP A 39 18.36 -9.58 -14.77
CA ASP A 39 19.26 -8.66 -15.49
C ASP A 39 20.56 -8.39 -14.70
N LYS A 40 21.66 -8.99 -15.16
CA LYS A 40 22.99 -8.85 -14.54
C LYS A 40 23.63 -7.46 -14.69
N ARG A 41 23.00 -6.53 -15.43
CA ARG A 41 23.46 -5.14 -15.53
C ARG A 41 23.16 -4.33 -14.27
N PHE A 42 22.30 -4.83 -13.38
CA PHE A 42 22.16 -4.24 -12.06
C PHE A 42 23.39 -4.55 -11.18
N PRO A 43 23.75 -3.67 -10.23
CA PRO A 43 24.86 -3.92 -9.31
C PRO A 43 24.74 -5.21 -8.48
N TYR A 44 23.50 -5.64 -8.26
CA TYR A 44 23.14 -6.95 -7.69
C TYR A 44 21.72 -7.29 -8.16
N THR A 45 21.43 -8.59 -8.28
CA THR A 45 20.11 -9.13 -8.61
C THR A 45 19.30 -9.45 -7.35
N TYR A 46 17.99 -9.62 -7.51
CA TYR A 46 17.13 -10.22 -6.48
C TYR A 46 17.08 -11.75 -6.67
N GLU A 47 16.79 -12.48 -5.60
CA GLU A 47 16.42 -13.89 -5.69
C GLU A 47 15.09 -14.02 -6.43
N ALA A 48 15.01 -14.97 -7.37
CA ALA A 48 13.86 -15.10 -8.27
C ALA A 48 12.56 -15.46 -7.52
N ASN A 49 12.67 -16.17 -6.41
CA ASN A 49 11.57 -16.54 -5.53
C ASN A 49 11.22 -15.46 -4.48
N LEU A 50 12.02 -14.39 -4.33
CA LEU A 50 11.75 -13.29 -3.37
C LEU A 50 11.36 -11.97 -4.08
N LYS A 51 11.99 -11.65 -5.22
CA LYS A 51 11.71 -10.45 -6.03
C LYS A 51 11.78 -9.15 -5.21
N CYS A 52 10.97 -8.15 -5.54
CA CYS A 52 10.79 -6.97 -4.66
C CYS A 52 9.85 -7.24 -3.47
N CYS A 53 9.33 -8.47 -3.32
CA CYS A 53 8.37 -8.84 -2.29
C CYS A 53 8.99 -9.02 -0.90
N THR A 54 10.22 -8.56 -0.69
CA THR A 54 10.80 -8.32 0.64
C THR A 54 10.44 -6.93 1.22
N PHE A 55 9.39 -6.31 0.67
CA PHE A 55 8.78 -5.09 1.18
C PHE A 55 7.36 -5.39 1.68
N VAL A 56 7.08 -5.13 2.95
CA VAL A 56 5.74 -5.13 3.53
C VAL A 56 5.16 -3.72 3.43
N PRO A 57 4.09 -3.50 2.65
CA PRO A 57 3.39 -2.22 2.59
C PRO A 57 2.45 -2.04 3.79
N PHE A 58 2.15 -0.78 4.12
CA PHE A 58 0.94 -0.43 4.86
C PHE A 58 -0.28 -0.66 3.97
N ILE A 59 -1.36 -1.23 4.52
CA ILE A 59 -2.63 -1.44 3.82
C ILE A 59 -3.71 -0.60 4.50
N PRO A 60 -4.31 0.41 3.83
CA PRO A 60 -5.30 1.28 4.44
C PRO A 60 -6.62 0.54 4.75
N ASN A 61 -7.36 1.03 5.74
CA ASN A 61 -8.56 0.39 6.27
C ASN A 61 -9.60 -0.05 5.22
N PHE A 62 -9.89 0.78 4.22
CA PHE A 62 -10.83 0.45 3.15
C PHE A 62 -10.27 -0.63 2.22
N ALA A 63 -8.94 -0.69 2.02
CA ALA A 63 -8.30 -1.73 1.22
C ALA A 63 -8.31 -3.07 1.97
N VAL A 64 -8.11 -3.06 3.29
CA VAL A 64 -8.33 -4.24 4.15
C VAL A 64 -9.77 -4.74 3.98
N GLY A 65 -10.75 -3.84 4.07
CA GLY A 65 -12.16 -4.16 3.84
C GLY A 65 -12.43 -4.72 2.44
N GLY A 66 -11.79 -4.16 1.40
CA GLY A 66 -11.89 -4.64 0.02
C GLY A 66 -11.36 -6.06 -0.14
N ILE A 67 -10.19 -6.37 0.44
CA ILE A 67 -9.60 -7.71 0.45
C ILE A 67 -10.54 -8.73 1.10
N LEU A 68 -11.12 -8.38 2.25
CA LEU A 68 -12.05 -9.23 3.00
C LEU A 68 -13.38 -9.42 2.25
N LYS A 69 -13.98 -8.32 1.77
CA LYS A 69 -15.26 -8.32 1.06
C LYS A 69 -15.21 -9.15 -0.22
N GLN A 70 -14.15 -9.00 -1.00
CA GLN A 70 -13.97 -9.70 -2.28
C GLN A 70 -13.39 -11.11 -2.11
N LYS A 71 -12.97 -11.49 -0.89
CA LYS A 71 -12.33 -12.78 -0.59
C LYS A 71 -11.14 -13.09 -1.52
N LEU A 72 -10.25 -12.11 -1.72
CA LEU A 72 -9.03 -12.32 -2.51
C LEU A 72 -8.21 -13.49 -1.92
N ASP A 73 -7.30 -14.08 -2.72
CA ASP A 73 -6.48 -15.23 -2.29
C ASP A 73 -5.85 -15.03 -0.89
N GLY A 74 -5.43 -13.81 -0.56
CA GLY A 74 -4.82 -13.44 0.71
C GLY A 74 -5.76 -13.05 1.85
N HIS A 75 -7.09 -13.16 1.73
CA HIS A 75 -8.02 -12.71 2.78
C HIS A 75 -7.80 -13.41 4.12
N LYS A 76 -7.49 -14.71 4.12
CA LYS A 76 -7.20 -15.46 5.35
C LYS A 76 -5.95 -14.96 6.07
N VAL A 77 -4.96 -14.47 5.32
CA VAL A 77 -3.76 -13.83 5.91
C VAL A 77 -4.16 -12.56 6.65
N ILE A 78 -5.04 -11.75 6.05
CA ILE A 78 -5.58 -10.54 6.69
C ILE A 78 -6.38 -10.89 7.95
N GLU A 79 -7.30 -11.86 7.89
CA GLU A 79 -8.08 -12.31 9.05
C GLU A 79 -7.17 -12.79 10.19
N GLN A 80 -6.12 -13.55 9.86
CA GLN A 80 -5.14 -14.02 10.83
C GLN A 80 -4.36 -12.84 11.44
N MET A 81 -3.90 -11.88 10.64
CA MET A 81 -3.19 -10.70 11.14
C MET A 81 -4.05 -9.86 12.09
N ILE A 82 -5.35 -9.72 11.80
CA ILE A 82 -6.33 -9.05 12.67
C ILE A 82 -6.48 -9.84 13.98
N THR A 83 -6.71 -11.14 13.90
CA THR A 83 -6.92 -12.04 15.06
C THR A 83 -5.69 -12.05 15.98
N ASP A 84 -4.50 -12.09 15.39
CA ASP A 84 -3.21 -12.12 16.09
C ASP A 84 -2.74 -10.73 16.53
N ARG A 85 -3.52 -9.67 16.28
CA ARG A 85 -3.20 -8.29 16.67
C ARG A 85 -1.85 -7.82 16.11
N ARG A 86 -1.52 -8.25 14.88
CA ARG A 86 -0.29 -7.90 14.18
C ARG A 86 -0.38 -6.52 13.55
N PHE A 87 -0.42 -5.51 14.43
CA PHE A 87 -0.51 -4.09 14.04
C PHE A 87 -1.67 -3.82 13.07
N ALA A 88 -2.82 -4.46 13.31
CA ALA A 88 -4.10 -4.11 12.72
C ALA A 88 -4.77 -3.05 13.60
N LEU A 89 -4.80 -1.80 13.13
CA LEU A 89 -5.41 -0.65 13.80
C LEU A 89 -6.52 -0.06 12.90
N PRO A 90 -7.43 0.78 13.42
CA PRO A 90 -8.49 1.39 12.61
C PRO A 90 -8.03 2.08 11.33
N LEU A 91 -6.85 2.70 11.31
CA LEU A 91 -6.31 3.35 10.10
C LEU A 91 -5.91 2.33 9.01
N GLY A 92 -5.54 1.11 9.41
CA GLY A 92 -5.15 0.03 8.50
C GLY A 92 -4.24 -1.01 9.16
N ILE A 93 -3.60 -1.83 8.33
CA ILE A 93 -2.62 -2.82 8.78
C ILE A 93 -1.21 -2.30 8.47
N PHE A 94 -0.41 -2.19 9.52
CA PHE A 94 0.96 -1.68 9.45
C PHE A 94 1.95 -2.84 9.40
N PRO A 95 3.13 -2.64 8.78
CA PRO A 95 4.25 -3.54 9.01
C PRO A 95 4.61 -3.54 10.50
N ASP A 96 4.82 -4.71 11.09
CA ASP A 96 5.17 -4.80 12.51
C ASP A 96 6.57 -4.22 12.82
N PHE A 97 6.82 -3.88 14.08
CA PHE A 97 8.07 -3.22 14.47
C PHE A 97 9.31 -4.09 14.27
N ASP A 98 9.20 -5.41 14.44
CA ASP A 98 10.27 -6.35 14.11
C ASP A 98 10.68 -6.23 12.62
N TYR A 99 9.71 -6.27 11.71
CA TYR A 99 9.97 -6.05 10.29
C TYR A 99 10.52 -4.64 10.02
N GLN A 100 9.90 -3.59 10.56
CA GLN A 100 10.34 -2.21 10.30
C GLN A 100 11.78 -1.99 10.75
N TYR A 101 12.16 -2.52 11.92
CA TYR A 101 13.53 -2.46 12.43
C TYR A 101 14.51 -3.16 11.47
N ARG A 102 14.24 -4.42 11.11
CA ARG A 102 15.09 -5.20 10.20
C ARG A 102 15.19 -4.56 8.82
N PHE A 103 14.08 -4.06 8.29
CA PHE A 103 14.03 -3.40 6.99
C PHE A 103 14.79 -2.07 7.00
N ASN A 104 14.72 -1.26 8.06
CA ASN A 104 15.44 0.01 8.15
C ASN A 104 16.95 -0.18 8.32
N HIS A 105 17.40 -1.29 8.92
CA HIS A 105 18.82 -1.57 9.19
C HIS A 105 19.47 -2.55 8.19
N LYS A 106 18.75 -2.92 7.13
CA LYS A 106 19.27 -3.81 6.09
C LYS A 106 20.38 -3.13 5.28
N LYS A 107 21.33 -3.92 4.76
CA LYS A 107 22.26 -3.43 3.73
C LYS A 107 21.54 -3.30 2.40
N GLN A 108 22.06 -2.48 1.48
CA GLN A 108 21.40 -2.28 0.18
C GLN A 108 21.16 -3.60 -0.58
N LYS A 109 22.12 -4.52 -0.56
CA LYS A 109 22.04 -5.83 -1.24
C LYS A 109 21.05 -6.81 -0.60
N ASP A 110 20.59 -6.53 0.61
CA ASP A 110 19.68 -7.41 1.34
C ASP A 110 18.24 -7.34 0.79
N PHE A 111 17.86 -6.20 0.20
CA PHE A 111 16.54 -6.04 -0.41
C PHE A 111 16.40 -6.96 -1.62
N GLY A 112 15.36 -7.79 -1.61
CA GLY A 112 15.09 -8.83 -2.60
C GLY A 112 15.95 -10.09 -2.46
N ASN A 113 16.76 -10.21 -1.39
CA ASN A 113 17.67 -11.33 -1.19
C ASN A 113 17.62 -11.93 0.23
N ARG A 114 16.75 -11.42 1.11
CA ARG A 114 16.57 -11.92 2.47
C ARG A 114 15.16 -12.45 2.67
N GLU A 115 15.05 -13.75 2.90
CA GLU A 115 13.77 -14.43 3.12
C GLU A 115 13.10 -13.99 4.43
N ASP A 116 13.86 -13.62 5.46
CA ASP A 116 13.27 -13.11 6.69
C ASP A 116 12.53 -11.78 6.49
N LEU A 117 12.84 -11.01 5.44
CA LEU A 117 12.13 -9.78 5.06
C LEU A 117 10.92 -10.03 4.14
N LEU A 118 10.59 -11.29 3.82
CA LEU A 118 9.52 -11.62 2.89
C LEU A 118 8.16 -11.12 3.39
N CYS A 119 7.43 -10.48 2.47
CA CYS A 119 6.12 -9.92 2.75
C CYS A 119 5.08 -11.01 3.04
N HIS A 120 4.30 -10.83 4.10
CA HIS A 120 3.25 -11.80 4.51
C HIS A 120 2.19 -12.02 3.43
N TYR A 121 2.01 -11.07 2.52
CA TYR A 121 1.05 -11.17 1.42
C TYR A 121 1.63 -11.81 0.16
N TYR A 122 2.87 -12.29 0.21
CA TYR A 122 3.48 -13.00 -0.90
C TYR A 122 3.16 -14.50 -0.81
N ASP A 123 2.47 -15.01 -1.82
CA ASP A 123 2.21 -16.44 -1.98
C ASP A 123 3.43 -17.06 -2.68
N GLN A 124 4.26 -17.77 -1.90
CA GLN A 124 5.48 -18.42 -2.42
C GLN A 124 5.16 -19.55 -3.40
N GLU A 125 4.05 -20.27 -3.20
CA GLU A 125 3.64 -21.37 -4.08
C GLU A 125 3.21 -20.84 -5.46
N LYS A 126 2.41 -19.77 -5.47
CA LYS A 126 1.97 -19.10 -6.71
C LYS A 126 2.96 -18.06 -7.24
N ASN A 127 4.04 -17.79 -6.50
CA ASN A 127 5.08 -16.82 -6.83
C ASN A 127 4.53 -15.41 -7.13
N ARG A 128 3.45 -14.99 -6.43
CA ARG A 128 2.69 -13.75 -6.68
C ARG A 128 2.11 -13.15 -5.40
N CYS A 129 1.69 -11.89 -5.43
CA CYS A 129 1.00 -11.28 -4.29
C CYS A 129 -0.44 -11.82 -4.19
N SER A 130 -0.83 -12.30 -3.00
CA SER A 130 -2.16 -12.86 -2.72
C SER A 130 -3.23 -11.78 -2.53
N ILE A 131 -2.84 -10.52 -2.30
CA ILE A 131 -3.73 -9.37 -2.21
C ILE A 131 -3.56 -8.43 -3.41
N TRP A 132 -3.19 -8.96 -4.58
CA TRP A 132 -2.71 -8.19 -5.73
C TRP A 132 -3.49 -6.91 -6.00
N GLU A 133 -4.83 -6.95 -6.06
CA GLU A 133 -5.67 -5.77 -6.30
C GLU A 133 -5.42 -4.63 -5.30
N PHE A 134 -5.24 -4.95 -4.01
CA PHE A 134 -5.08 -4.00 -2.90
C PHE A 134 -3.67 -4.01 -2.28
N ARG A 135 -2.63 -4.37 -3.05
CA ARG A 135 -1.24 -4.60 -2.57
C ARG A 135 -0.46 -3.38 -2.05
N GLY A 136 -1.14 -2.25 -1.82
CA GLY A 136 -0.57 -0.97 -1.42
C GLY A 136 0.11 -0.22 -2.56
N VAL A 137 0.01 1.11 -2.53
CA VAL A 137 0.50 2.00 -3.59
C VAL A 137 1.96 1.76 -4.00
N VAL A 138 2.88 1.57 -3.04
CA VAL A 138 4.30 1.40 -3.34
C VAL A 138 4.51 0.22 -4.28
N CYS A 139 3.87 -0.92 -3.99
CA CYS A 139 3.94 -2.12 -4.83
C CYS A 139 3.21 -1.91 -6.16
N THR A 140 2.12 -1.14 -6.18
CA THR A 140 1.34 -0.83 -7.38
C THR A 140 2.13 0.01 -8.39
N THR A 141 2.96 0.94 -7.93
CA THR A 141 3.69 1.90 -8.77
C THR A 141 5.18 1.60 -8.88
N PHE A 142 5.68 0.51 -8.30
CA PHE A 142 7.12 0.19 -8.32
C PHE A 142 7.53 -0.52 -9.61
N PHE A 143 8.28 0.20 -10.45
CA PHE A 143 8.94 -0.35 -11.64
C PHE A 143 10.44 -0.06 -11.58
N CYS A 144 11.26 -1.11 -11.45
CA CYS A 144 12.73 -0.95 -11.37
C CYS A 144 13.34 -0.34 -12.64
N ARG A 145 12.66 -0.53 -13.77
CA ARG A 145 12.92 0.08 -15.08
C ARG A 145 11.56 0.31 -15.72
N SER A 146 11.43 1.40 -16.46
CA SER A 146 10.24 1.70 -17.24
C SER A 146 10.50 1.47 -18.73
N ASP A 147 9.47 1.07 -19.45
CA ASP A 147 9.44 1.01 -20.91
C ASP A 147 9.69 2.36 -21.57
N TYR A 148 9.28 3.43 -20.89
CA TYR A 148 9.46 4.83 -21.29
C TYR A 148 10.72 5.46 -20.68
N GLY A 149 11.69 4.65 -20.26
CA GLY A 149 12.97 5.11 -19.74
C GLY A 149 12.86 5.98 -18.50
N LYS A 150 13.61 7.09 -18.45
CA LYS A 150 13.66 7.97 -17.29
C LYS A 150 12.36 8.74 -17.09
N SER A 151 11.72 9.19 -18.17
CA SER A 151 10.43 9.89 -18.13
C SER A 151 9.33 9.02 -17.52
N GLY A 152 9.28 7.74 -17.90
CA GLY A 152 8.36 6.77 -17.30
C GLY A 152 8.62 6.52 -15.81
N GLN A 153 9.88 6.39 -15.40
CA GLN A 153 10.21 6.29 -13.96
C GLN A 153 9.78 7.52 -13.16
N ASN A 154 9.96 8.72 -13.72
CA ASN A 154 9.51 9.95 -13.09
C ASN A 154 7.98 9.96 -12.97
N LEU A 155 7.26 9.59 -14.03
CA LEU A 155 5.80 9.48 -13.98
C LEU A 155 5.31 8.49 -12.92
N TRP A 156 5.91 7.31 -12.82
CA TRP A 156 5.56 6.34 -11.77
C TRP A 156 5.85 6.87 -10.37
N THR A 157 6.86 7.73 -10.22
CA THR A 157 7.15 8.43 -8.95
C THR A 157 6.05 9.43 -8.61
N GLU A 158 5.62 10.26 -9.58
CA GLU A 158 4.49 11.17 -9.39
C GLU A 158 3.19 10.43 -9.08
N MET A 159 2.94 9.32 -9.77
CA MET A 159 1.79 8.45 -9.53
C MET A 159 1.81 7.86 -8.12
N LYS A 160 2.98 7.39 -7.66
CA LYS A 160 3.18 6.88 -6.30
C LYS A 160 2.85 7.96 -5.28
N ASP A 161 3.36 9.18 -5.46
CA ASP A 161 3.11 10.28 -4.52
C ASP A 161 1.62 10.67 -4.47
N TYR A 162 0.97 10.78 -5.63
CA TYR A 162 -0.47 11.04 -5.72
C TYR A 162 -1.29 9.93 -5.06
N LEU A 163 -1.09 8.67 -5.43
CA LEU A 163 -1.87 7.56 -4.90
C LEU A 163 -1.60 7.30 -3.41
N SER A 164 -0.38 7.56 -2.92
CA SER A 164 -0.08 7.46 -1.48
C SER A 164 -0.86 8.49 -0.68
N TYR A 165 -0.95 9.71 -1.22
CA TYR A 165 -1.74 10.78 -0.61
C TYR A 165 -3.24 10.44 -0.64
N VAL A 166 -3.75 9.96 -1.77
CA VAL A 166 -5.14 9.49 -1.92
C VAL A 166 -5.47 8.37 -0.93
N GLU A 167 -4.62 7.34 -0.81
CA GLU A 167 -4.83 6.23 0.11
C GLU A 167 -4.89 6.71 1.57
N MET A 168 -4.03 7.66 1.96
CA MET A 168 -4.04 8.22 3.31
C MET A 168 -5.30 9.07 3.56
N CYS A 169 -5.64 9.99 2.66
CA CYS A 169 -6.83 10.84 2.82
C CYS A 169 -8.11 10.01 2.91
N LEU A 170 -8.25 8.96 2.09
CA LEU A 170 -9.41 8.06 2.17
C LEU A 170 -9.43 7.24 3.46
N ALA A 171 -8.27 6.80 3.95
CA ALA A 171 -8.18 6.05 5.19
C ALA A 171 -8.54 6.92 6.41
N GLU A 172 -8.05 8.16 6.45
CA GLU A 172 -8.36 9.15 7.48
C GLU A 172 -9.83 9.60 7.41
N ASP A 173 -10.37 9.85 6.21
CA ASP A 173 -11.78 10.20 6.01
C ASP A 173 -12.73 9.11 6.54
N CYS A 174 -12.39 7.83 6.33
CA CYS A 174 -13.12 6.72 6.94
C CYS A 174 -13.13 6.78 8.48
N LEU A 175 -12.06 7.27 9.11
CA LEU A 175 -12.00 7.43 10.56
C LEU A 175 -12.81 8.65 11.02
N VAL A 176 -12.73 9.78 10.30
CA VAL A 176 -13.55 10.97 10.57
C VAL A 176 -15.04 10.64 10.51
N MET A 177 -15.48 9.92 9.48
CA MET A 177 -16.86 9.45 9.31
C MET A 177 -17.31 8.42 10.37
N LYS A 178 -16.38 7.96 11.20
CA LYS A 178 -16.58 6.99 12.29
C LYS A 178 -16.31 7.59 13.67
N ASP A 179 -16.36 8.92 13.75
CA ASP A 179 -16.24 9.71 14.98
C ASP A 179 -14.87 9.60 15.67
N PHE A 180 -13.81 9.32 14.90
CA PHE A 180 -12.44 9.44 15.41
C PHE A 180 -12.02 10.91 15.40
N SER A 181 -11.43 11.36 16.50
CA SER A 181 -10.85 12.69 16.56
C SER A 181 -9.54 12.77 15.78
N PRO A 182 -9.08 13.97 15.37
CA PRO A 182 -7.76 14.15 14.78
C PRO A 182 -6.62 13.60 15.66
N ARG A 183 -6.79 13.57 16.98
CA ARG A 183 -5.82 12.97 17.90
C ARG A 183 -5.77 11.45 17.77
N ASP A 184 -6.92 10.79 17.71
CA ASP A 184 -7.00 9.33 17.54
C ASP A 184 -6.36 8.89 16.21
N ILE A 185 -6.48 9.70 15.17
CA ILE A 185 -5.82 9.47 13.88
C ILE A 185 -4.30 9.68 14.01
N SER A 186 -3.88 10.81 14.57
CA SER A 186 -2.46 11.15 14.79
C SER A 186 -1.72 10.09 15.62
N ASP A 187 -2.37 9.55 16.66
CA ASP A 187 -1.81 8.52 17.54
C ASP A 187 -1.57 7.19 16.81
N GLN A 188 -2.23 6.94 15.67
CA GLN A 188 -2.00 5.76 14.82
C GLN A 188 -0.91 6.01 13.78
N LEU A 189 -0.72 7.25 13.32
CA LEU A 189 0.31 7.59 12.33
C LEU A 189 1.73 7.33 12.83
N VAL A 190 1.95 7.31 14.15
CA VAL A 190 3.25 7.00 14.76
C VAL A 190 3.75 5.58 14.45
N PHE A 191 2.84 4.66 14.08
CA PHE A 191 3.20 3.29 13.68
C PHE A 191 3.72 3.23 12.24
N LEU A 192 3.49 4.29 11.44
CA LEU A 192 3.97 4.39 10.08
C LEU A 192 5.45 4.78 10.06
N ASN A 193 6.29 3.96 9.42
CA ASN A 193 7.71 4.27 9.15
C ASN A 193 8.54 4.63 10.39
N LYS A 194 8.28 3.99 11.54
CA LYS A 194 9.03 4.19 12.79
C LYS A 194 10.54 4.03 12.56
N LYS A 195 11.32 4.96 13.11
CA LYS A 195 12.80 4.99 12.98
C LYS A 195 13.52 4.66 14.27
N ASP A 196 12.97 5.10 15.40
CA ASP A 196 13.56 4.89 16.71
C ASP A 196 12.85 3.76 17.46
N PHE A 197 13.62 2.74 17.87
CA PHE A 197 13.12 1.53 18.52
C PHE A 197 13.85 1.30 19.84
N THR A 198 13.06 1.12 20.91
CA THR A 198 13.54 0.55 22.18
C THR A 198 13.98 -0.91 22.00
N LYS A 199 14.68 -1.47 23.00
CA LYS A 199 15.17 -2.85 22.93
C LYS A 199 14.05 -3.87 22.72
N THR A 200 12.89 -3.65 23.33
CA THR A 200 11.72 -4.54 23.24
C THR A 200 10.97 -4.39 21.92
N GLU A 201 10.85 -3.17 21.38
CA GLU A 201 10.16 -2.92 20.12
C GLU A 201 10.85 -3.57 18.91
N LYS A 202 12.18 -3.77 18.95
CA LYS A 202 12.96 -4.38 17.86
C LYS A 202 12.51 -5.78 17.47
N THR A 203 11.81 -6.49 18.35
CA THR A 203 11.30 -7.85 18.09
C THR A 203 9.77 -7.93 18.25
N LEU A 204 9.08 -6.79 18.33
CA LEU A 204 7.65 -6.73 18.58
C LEU A 204 6.87 -6.99 17.29
N LYS A 205 6.14 -8.12 17.25
CA LYS A 205 5.36 -8.59 16.08
C LYS A 205 3.86 -8.36 16.21
N SER A 206 3.37 -8.11 17.42
CA SER A 206 1.95 -7.97 17.75
C SER A 206 1.80 -7.08 18.97
N LEU A 207 0.63 -6.43 19.07
CA LEU A 207 0.23 -5.66 20.23
C LEU A 207 -0.66 -6.50 21.15
N THR A 208 -0.61 -6.22 22.44
CA THR A 208 -1.54 -6.80 23.41
C THR A 208 -2.94 -6.21 23.21
N ALA A 209 -3.96 -6.92 23.70
CA ALA A 209 -5.34 -6.40 23.66
C ALA A 209 -5.49 -5.08 24.44
N ALA A 210 -4.74 -4.92 25.53
CA ALA A 210 -4.75 -3.69 26.34
C ALA A 210 -4.13 -2.50 25.58
N GLU A 211 -3.04 -2.72 24.83
CA GLU A 211 -2.41 -1.69 24.00
C GLU A 211 -3.26 -1.30 22.80
N LEU A 212 -4.01 -2.24 22.21
CA LEU A 212 -4.86 -1.95 21.06
C LEU A 212 -6.16 -1.23 21.42
N LYS A 213 -6.75 -1.57 22.57
CA LYS A 213 -8.08 -1.08 22.97
C LYS A 213 -8.29 0.44 22.81
N PRO A 214 -7.34 1.32 23.20
CA PRO A 214 -7.52 2.77 23.06
C PRO A 214 -7.70 3.23 21.61
N PHE A 215 -7.06 2.57 20.65
CA PHE A 215 -7.14 2.97 19.25
C PHE A 215 -8.51 2.71 18.65
N TRP A 216 -9.25 1.71 19.13
CA TRP A 216 -10.48 1.27 18.47
C TRP A 216 -11.71 2.15 18.72
N ASN A 217 -11.62 3.25 19.46
CA ASN A 217 -12.74 4.18 19.70
C ASN A 217 -14.08 3.46 20.06
N GLY A 218 -14.01 2.42 20.89
CA GLY A 218 -15.18 1.64 21.30
C GLY A 218 -15.68 0.56 20.32
N TYR A 219 -15.17 0.51 19.09
CA TYR A 219 -15.45 -0.56 18.13
C TYR A 219 -14.89 -1.90 18.61
N LYS A 220 -15.68 -2.97 18.50
CA LYS A 220 -15.33 -4.30 19.03
C LYS A 220 -15.00 -5.34 17.97
N ASP A 221 -15.50 -5.16 16.76
CA ASP A 221 -15.27 -6.06 15.63
C ASP A 221 -14.42 -5.34 14.55
N PRO A 222 -13.11 -5.61 14.51
CA PRO A 222 -12.22 -5.08 13.48
C PRO A 222 -12.63 -5.43 12.04
N ILE A 223 -13.19 -6.63 11.81
CA ILE A 223 -13.55 -7.08 10.47
C ILE A 223 -14.75 -6.28 9.97
N GLU A 224 -15.79 -6.16 10.79
CA GLU A 224 -16.95 -5.33 10.49
C GLU A 224 -16.54 -3.86 10.26
N PHE A 225 -15.62 -3.36 11.08
CA PHE A 225 -15.06 -2.02 10.93
C PHE A 225 -14.43 -1.82 9.53
N TYR A 226 -13.50 -2.69 9.12
CA TYR A 226 -12.85 -2.56 7.82
C TYR A 226 -13.83 -2.72 6.65
N LEU A 227 -14.76 -3.66 6.72
CA LEU A 227 -15.80 -3.84 5.70
C LEU A 227 -16.62 -2.56 5.51
N SER A 228 -17.00 -1.91 6.61
CA SER A 228 -17.74 -0.66 6.54
C SER A 228 -16.90 0.52 6.01
N CYS A 229 -15.58 0.57 6.26
CA CYS A 229 -14.69 1.54 5.61
C CYS A 229 -14.66 1.35 4.09
N TYR A 230 -14.60 0.10 3.62
CA TYR A 230 -14.67 -0.19 2.18
C TYR A 230 -15.97 0.30 1.55
N GLU A 231 -17.11 0.07 2.23
CA GLU A 231 -18.42 0.54 1.78
C GLU A 231 -18.53 2.07 1.73
N LEU A 232 -17.91 2.78 2.67
CA LEU A 232 -17.82 4.25 2.64
C LEU A 232 -17.08 4.73 1.39
N VAL A 233 -15.90 4.17 1.11
CA VAL A 233 -15.10 4.57 -0.04
C VAL A 233 -15.78 4.21 -1.37
N GLN A 234 -16.48 3.07 -1.44
CA GLN A 234 -17.25 2.69 -2.65
C GLN A 234 -18.34 3.70 -3.03
N LYS A 235 -18.92 4.40 -2.04
CA LYS A 235 -19.98 5.39 -2.23
C LYS A 235 -19.46 6.78 -2.59
N GLN A 236 -18.14 6.98 -2.59
CA GLN A 236 -17.54 8.25 -2.96
C GLN A 236 -17.76 8.58 -4.43
N ASN A 237 -17.87 9.87 -4.72
CA ASN A 237 -17.96 10.40 -6.07
C ASN A 237 -16.88 11.47 -6.28
N ARG A 238 -16.74 11.95 -7.52
CA ARG A 238 -15.72 12.93 -7.87
C ARG A 238 -15.80 14.23 -7.07
N THR A 239 -16.99 14.69 -6.68
CA THR A 239 -17.16 15.95 -5.95
C THR A 239 -16.67 15.79 -4.51
N THR A 240 -17.20 14.81 -3.78
CA THR A 240 -16.79 14.56 -2.38
C THR A 240 -15.31 14.20 -2.28
N PHE A 241 -14.80 13.42 -3.24
CA PHE A 241 -13.39 13.07 -3.28
C PHE A 241 -12.45 14.28 -3.41
N LYS A 242 -12.84 15.32 -4.16
CA LYS A 242 -12.03 16.54 -4.27
C LYS A 242 -11.96 17.30 -2.95
N GLU A 243 -13.02 17.26 -2.14
CA GLU A 243 -13.04 17.84 -0.81
C GLU A 243 -12.10 17.07 0.11
N ILE A 244 -12.15 15.73 0.07
CA ILE A 244 -11.28 14.84 0.86
C ILE A 244 -9.79 15.08 0.58
N ILE A 245 -9.39 15.16 -0.69
CA ILE A 245 -7.96 15.31 -1.05
C ILE A 245 -7.47 16.77 -1.03
N GLY A 246 -8.39 17.74 -0.96
CA GLY A 246 -8.08 19.16 -0.94
C GLY A 246 -7.18 19.66 -2.09
N GLU A 247 -6.60 20.84 -1.90
CA GLU A 247 -5.74 21.48 -2.90
C GLU A 247 -4.45 20.68 -3.18
N GLN A 248 -3.86 20.09 -2.12
CA GLN A 248 -2.64 19.30 -2.27
C GLN A 248 -2.87 18.09 -3.17
N GLY A 249 -3.95 17.33 -2.97
CA GLY A 249 -4.27 16.19 -3.82
C GLY A 249 -4.55 16.59 -5.27
N LEU A 250 -5.24 17.70 -5.49
CA LEU A 250 -5.48 18.24 -6.83
C LEU A 250 -4.17 18.67 -7.52
N ASN A 251 -3.23 19.24 -6.78
CA ASN A 251 -1.91 19.58 -7.30
C ASN A 251 -1.11 18.33 -7.68
N LEU A 252 -1.12 17.29 -6.84
CA LEU A 252 -0.50 16.00 -7.15
C LEU A 252 -1.11 15.35 -8.40
N GLU A 253 -2.45 15.35 -8.50
CA GLU A 253 -3.17 14.85 -9.68
C GLU A 253 -2.71 15.57 -10.97
N LYS A 254 -2.58 16.91 -10.90
CA LYS A 254 -2.07 17.72 -12.01
C LYS A 254 -0.65 17.34 -12.41
N ARG A 255 0.24 17.08 -11.45
CA ARG A 255 1.63 16.65 -11.74
C ARG A 255 1.66 15.31 -12.47
N VAL A 256 0.79 14.36 -12.10
CA VAL A 256 0.66 13.08 -12.83
C VAL A 256 0.25 13.32 -14.28
N LEU A 257 -0.78 14.13 -14.52
CA LEU A 257 -1.25 14.44 -15.88
C LEU A 257 -0.19 15.16 -16.72
N GLN A 258 0.57 16.08 -16.10
CA GLN A 258 1.68 16.76 -16.75
C GLN A 258 2.84 15.80 -17.07
N GLY A 259 3.20 14.94 -16.13
CA GLY A 259 4.22 13.90 -16.33
C GLY A 259 3.85 12.95 -17.46
N TYR A 260 2.57 12.57 -17.57
CA TYR A 260 2.08 11.74 -18.67
C TYR A 260 2.17 12.46 -20.01
N ALA A 261 1.79 13.74 -20.09
CA ALA A 261 1.92 14.53 -21.31
C ALA A 261 3.37 14.64 -21.83
N CYS A 262 4.35 14.45 -20.93
CA CYS A 262 5.78 14.45 -21.26
C CYS A 262 6.34 13.06 -21.67
N LEU A 263 5.55 11.97 -21.63
CA LEU A 263 6.02 10.65 -22.07
C LEU A 263 6.22 10.53 -23.59
N SER A 264 5.57 11.40 -24.35
CA SER A 264 5.51 11.35 -25.82
C SER A 264 6.31 12.48 -26.51
N LYS A 265 7.30 13.03 -25.82
CA LYS A 265 8.32 13.91 -26.40
C LYS A 265 9.69 13.25 -26.29
#